data_AF-A0A959G531-F1
#
_entry.id   AF-A0A959G531-F1
#
_cell.length_a   1.000
_cell.length_b   1.000
_cell.length_c   1.000
_cell.angle_alpha   90.00
_cell.angle_beta   90.00
_cell.angle_gamma   90.00
#
_symmetry.space_group_name_H-M   'P 1'
#
loop_
_entity.id
_entity.type
_entity.pdbx_description
1 polymer ?
#
loop_
_entity_poly.entity_id
_entity_poly.type
_entity_poly.pdbx_seq_one_letter_code
_entity_poly.pdbx_strand_id
1 'polypeptide(L)'
;MQFSRFYVSPVCSPTRAEILTGRYHPRGGVYSTSEGGERLDLDETTIAEIFKANAYHTAAFGKWHNGSQGPYHPNSRGFDEFYGFCSGHWGNYFSPMLERNTKVVHGKGFIIDDLTDNALAFIEKNSSEPFFTLLAYNTPHSPMQVPDLWWDKIKNEAMDSTAGQDVVENIDMTRAALALCENIDWNVGRIVDQLDRLQLLENTIIIYMSDNGPNSWRWNGGLKGRKGQTDEGGVRSPFIVHWKNTLKPQTTDRVASAIDILPTLLDLANIPHTHPKPLDGISLKPLLFGKAESWKDRYVFSHWNGNVSVRNQQYILDHTDQLFDLLSDPGQTRKIESPSDSLLSSLIAAKEAWKNTVLAELDKNRKEIFQVGFEKSRYTHLPARDGKPHGNIIRSSKWPNSSFFTNWKSLTDSITWDCDILIEGKYSAVVYYTCDTRTVGSVLSLSQGKNEIRTRITQAHDPAFASVNFDRVPREESYEKDFKALDMGVVKLDKGHHSICLQAADLKDTTFIDFRLLVLERID
;
A
#
# COMPACT_ATOMS: atom_id res chain seq x y z
N MET A 1 -9.36 21.95 9.26
CA MET A 1 -7.93 22.31 9.39
C MET A 1 -7.19 21.78 8.19
N GLN A 2 -6.40 22.60 7.49
CA GLN A 2 -5.55 22.18 6.37
C GLN A 2 -4.09 22.49 6.68
N PHE A 3 -3.18 21.59 6.28
CA PHE A 3 -1.74 21.83 6.33
C PHE A 3 -1.26 22.05 4.90
N SER A 4 -0.69 23.22 4.63
CA SER A 4 -0.11 23.51 3.30
C SER A 4 1.24 22.81 3.10
N ARG A 5 1.92 22.41 4.19
CA ARG A 5 3.25 21.79 4.20
C ARG A 5 3.26 20.51 5.05
N PHE A 6 2.52 19.52 4.58
CA PHE A 6 2.50 18.16 5.12
C PHE A 6 3.30 17.22 4.24
N TYR A 7 4.08 16.35 4.87
CA TYR A 7 5.06 15.52 4.19
C TYR A 7 4.82 14.03 4.40
N VAL A 8 5.02 13.28 3.33
CA VAL A 8 4.94 11.82 3.26
C VAL A 8 6.26 11.28 2.68
N SER A 9 6.38 9.96 2.61
CA SER A 9 7.50 9.34 1.91
C SER A 9 7.29 9.36 0.39
N PRO A 10 8.36 9.27 -0.43
CA PRO A 10 8.27 9.35 -1.90
C PRO A 10 7.46 8.24 -2.58
N VAL A 11 7.15 7.15 -1.87
CA VAL A 11 6.39 6.01 -2.37
C VAL A 11 5.53 5.38 -1.27
N CYS A 12 4.61 4.51 -1.69
CA CYS A 12 3.48 4.02 -0.90
C CYS A 12 3.81 3.25 0.40
N SER A 13 4.52 2.11 0.35
CA SER A 13 4.75 1.26 1.54
C SER A 13 5.46 1.98 2.70
N PRO A 14 6.49 2.83 2.48
CA PRO A 14 7.05 3.73 3.48
C PRO A 14 6.04 4.64 4.18
N THR A 15 5.24 5.41 3.43
CA THR A 15 4.25 6.33 4.02
C THR A 15 3.25 5.57 4.88
N ARG A 16 2.82 4.39 4.41
CA ARG A 16 1.87 3.54 5.13
C ARG A 16 2.48 3.01 6.44
N ALA A 17 3.75 2.59 6.41
CA ALA A 17 4.48 2.21 7.62
C ALA A 17 4.59 3.38 8.62
N GLU A 18 4.84 4.60 8.14
CA GLU A 18 4.93 5.81 8.97
C GLU A 18 3.58 6.17 9.63
N ILE A 19 2.47 6.04 8.89
CA ILE A 19 1.12 6.23 9.44
C ILE A 19 0.83 5.18 10.52
N LEU A 20 1.18 3.92 10.25
CA LEU A 20 0.90 2.81 11.16
C LEU A 20 1.70 2.91 12.46
N THR A 21 2.92 3.44 12.45
CA THR A 21 3.84 3.34 13.59
C THR A 21 4.26 4.67 14.21
N GLY A 22 4.02 5.80 13.53
CA GLY A 22 4.54 7.11 13.95
C GLY A 22 6.07 7.20 13.96
N ARG A 23 6.74 6.28 13.25
CA ARG A 23 8.20 6.12 13.17
C ARG A 23 8.64 6.12 11.72
N TYR A 24 9.83 6.63 11.44
CA TYR A 24 10.38 6.63 10.08
C TYR A 24 10.49 5.20 9.55
N HIS A 25 10.05 5.00 8.31
CA HIS A 25 9.92 3.67 7.70
C HIS A 25 11.17 2.76 7.76
N PRO A 26 12.43 3.26 7.71
CA PRO A 26 13.61 2.39 7.80
C PRO A 26 13.73 1.70 9.17
N ARG A 27 13.23 2.33 10.25
CA ARG A 27 13.24 1.74 11.60
C ARG A 27 12.31 0.54 11.73
N GLY A 28 11.27 0.47 10.90
CA GLY A 28 10.33 -0.64 10.81
C GLY A 28 10.65 -1.62 9.69
N GLY A 29 11.87 -1.58 9.14
CA GLY A 29 12.35 -2.54 8.15
C GLY A 29 11.80 -2.36 6.73
N VAL A 30 11.04 -1.31 6.45
CA VAL A 30 10.44 -1.11 5.12
C VAL A 30 11.44 -0.38 4.21
N TYR A 31 11.85 -1.02 3.11
CA TYR A 31 12.84 -0.46 2.17
C TYR A 31 12.49 -0.65 0.69
N SER A 32 11.46 -1.45 0.37
CA SER A 32 10.98 -1.71 -0.98
C SER A 32 9.45 -1.63 -1.05
N THR A 33 8.90 -1.78 -2.25
CA THR A 33 7.45 -1.82 -2.54
C THR A 33 6.97 -3.19 -3.01
N SER A 34 7.84 -4.21 -2.99
CA SER A 34 7.53 -5.57 -3.41
C SER A 34 8.60 -6.55 -2.92
N GLU A 35 8.33 -7.85 -3.15
CA GLU A 35 9.26 -8.96 -2.92
C GLU A 35 9.67 -9.10 -1.45
N GLY A 36 8.86 -8.57 -0.54
CA GLY A 36 9.04 -8.66 0.91
C GLY A 36 9.63 -7.40 1.55
N GLY A 37 10.32 -6.55 0.79
CA GLY A 37 10.88 -5.32 1.36
C GLY A 37 9.82 -4.27 1.76
N GLU A 38 8.55 -4.50 1.45
CA GLU A 38 7.41 -3.73 1.96
C GLU A 38 6.92 -4.16 3.35
N ARG A 39 7.36 -5.33 3.85
CA ARG A 39 6.89 -5.92 5.11
C ARG A 39 7.37 -5.08 6.30
N LEU A 40 6.41 -4.71 7.14
CA LEU A 40 6.67 -4.02 8.40
C LEU A 40 7.16 -5.01 9.45
N ASP A 41 8.26 -4.68 10.12
CA ASP A 41 8.83 -5.51 11.19
C ASP A 41 7.78 -5.85 12.26
N LEU A 42 7.89 -7.06 12.82
CA LEU A 42 6.89 -7.63 13.72
C LEU A 42 6.97 -7.11 15.16
N ASP A 43 8.07 -6.46 15.50
CA ASP A 43 8.28 -5.80 16.79
C ASP A 43 7.83 -4.32 16.78
N GLU A 44 7.29 -3.83 15.67
CA GLU A 44 6.58 -2.55 15.59
C GLU A 44 5.11 -2.73 16.01
N THR A 45 4.61 -1.83 16.86
CA THR A 45 3.20 -1.78 17.21
C THR A 45 2.46 -0.78 16.32
N THR A 46 1.41 -1.24 15.68
CA THR A 46 0.60 -0.44 14.76
C THR A 46 -0.50 0.34 15.47
N ILE A 47 -0.93 1.46 14.89
CA ILE A 47 -2.04 2.28 15.35
C ILE A 47 -3.29 1.44 15.64
N ALA A 48 -3.62 0.47 14.79
CA ALA A 48 -4.79 -0.38 14.99
C ALA A 48 -4.65 -1.26 16.24
N GLU A 49 -3.46 -1.79 16.55
CA GLU A 49 -3.23 -2.54 17.78
C GLU A 49 -3.43 -1.65 19.02
N ILE A 50 -2.97 -0.40 18.97
CA ILE A 50 -3.15 0.55 20.08
C ILE A 50 -4.64 0.88 20.28
N PHE A 51 -5.34 1.24 19.21
CA PHE A 51 -6.75 1.61 19.26
C PHE A 51 -7.61 0.44 19.70
N LYS A 52 -7.35 -0.77 19.17
CA LYS A 52 -8.03 -2.00 19.61
C LYS A 52 -7.81 -2.30 21.09
N ALA A 53 -6.58 -2.13 21.61
CA ALA A 53 -6.30 -2.29 23.03
C ALA A 53 -7.04 -1.26 23.92
N ASN A 54 -7.54 -0.18 23.33
CA ASN A 54 -8.31 0.87 23.99
C ASN A 54 -9.80 0.84 23.58
N ALA A 55 -10.32 -0.36 23.29
CA ALA A 55 -11.74 -0.66 23.02
C ALA A 55 -12.32 -0.07 21.72
N TYR A 56 -11.48 0.36 20.77
CA TYR A 56 -11.97 0.72 19.44
C TYR A 56 -12.18 -0.52 18.59
N HIS A 57 -13.27 -0.54 17.82
CA HIS A 57 -13.41 -1.44 16.68
C HIS A 57 -12.52 -0.96 15.54
N THR A 58 -11.71 -1.85 14.95
CA THR A 58 -10.72 -1.46 13.94
C THR A 58 -11.00 -2.10 12.59
N ALA A 59 -10.97 -1.31 11.52
CA ALA A 59 -11.11 -1.83 10.17
C ALA A 59 -10.15 -1.18 9.17
N ALA A 60 -9.71 -1.97 8.20
CA ALA A 60 -8.95 -1.51 7.05
C ALA A 60 -9.64 -1.92 5.74
N PHE A 61 -9.79 -0.98 4.82
CA PHE A 61 -10.43 -1.18 3.54
C PHE A 61 -9.51 -0.76 2.40
N GLY A 62 -9.30 -1.63 1.41
CA GLY A 62 -8.51 -1.35 0.23
C GLY A 62 -7.06 -1.82 0.31
N LYS A 63 -6.15 -0.95 -0.10
CA LYS A 63 -4.72 -1.28 -0.22
C LYS A 63 -4.07 -1.30 1.16
N TRP A 64 -3.46 -2.43 1.53
CA TRP A 64 -2.65 -2.54 2.75
C TRP A 64 -1.18 -2.20 2.51
N HIS A 65 -0.46 -3.05 1.76
CA HIS A 65 0.92 -2.83 1.31
C HIS A 65 2.01 -2.76 2.41
N ASN A 66 1.81 -3.46 3.54
CA ASN A 66 2.84 -3.67 4.57
C ASN A 66 3.02 -5.15 4.95
N GLY A 67 2.80 -6.04 3.98
CA GLY A 67 2.92 -7.51 4.08
C GLY A 67 1.58 -8.25 4.03
N SER A 68 1.54 -9.45 3.43
CA SER A 68 0.26 -10.11 3.04
C SER A 68 -0.24 -11.22 3.95
N GLN A 69 0.65 -12.06 4.46
CA GLN A 69 0.30 -13.24 5.22
C GLN A 69 0.50 -12.94 6.71
N GLY A 70 -0.25 -13.62 7.59
CA GLY A 70 0.07 -13.58 9.01
C GLY A 70 1.53 -14.00 9.23
N PRO A 71 2.31 -13.30 10.08
CA PRO A 71 1.88 -12.26 11.02
C PRO A 71 1.80 -10.81 10.47
N TYR A 72 2.05 -10.55 9.18
CA TYR A 72 2.01 -9.22 8.57
C TYR A 72 0.63 -8.75 8.07
N HIS A 73 -0.30 -9.69 7.84
CA HIS A 73 -1.66 -9.39 7.37
C HIS A 73 -2.39 -8.40 8.30
N PRO A 74 -3.27 -7.50 7.81
CA PRO A 74 -4.01 -6.53 8.62
C PRO A 74 -4.64 -7.10 9.91
N ASN A 75 -5.29 -8.27 9.82
CA ASN A 75 -5.89 -8.90 11.00
C ASN A 75 -4.88 -9.35 12.07
N SER A 76 -3.64 -9.60 11.68
CA SER A 76 -2.54 -9.88 12.61
C SER A 76 -1.91 -8.59 13.16
N ARG A 77 -2.21 -7.44 12.56
CA ARG A 77 -1.70 -6.10 12.90
C ARG A 77 -2.82 -5.19 13.43
N GLY A 78 -3.69 -5.76 14.26
CA GLY A 78 -4.66 -5.00 15.06
C GLY A 78 -5.99 -4.68 14.40
N PHE A 79 -6.22 -4.98 13.12
CA PHE A 79 -7.51 -4.74 12.46
C PHE A 79 -8.51 -5.89 12.67
N ASP A 80 -9.69 -5.62 13.22
CA ASP A 80 -10.76 -6.62 13.36
C ASP A 80 -11.36 -7.01 12.00
N GLU A 81 -11.55 -6.03 11.11
CA GLU A 81 -12.06 -6.24 9.77
C GLU A 81 -11.04 -5.77 8.71
N PHE A 82 -10.83 -6.61 7.70
CA PHE A 82 -10.11 -6.27 6.50
C PHE A 82 -10.92 -6.67 5.27
N TYR A 83 -11.06 -5.75 4.33
CA TYR A 83 -11.60 -6.01 3.00
C TYR A 83 -10.81 -5.25 1.95
N GLY A 84 -10.09 -5.96 1.08
CA GLY A 84 -9.22 -5.33 0.10
C GLY A 84 -8.13 -6.25 -0.43
N PHE A 85 -6.91 -5.72 -0.55
CA PHE A 85 -5.76 -6.46 -1.05
C PHE A 85 -4.44 -5.99 -0.42
N CYS A 86 -3.51 -6.92 -0.24
CA CYS A 86 -2.23 -6.63 0.41
C CYS A 86 -1.09 -6.16 -0.53
N SER A 87 -1.30 -6.15 -1.85
CA SER A 87 -0.29 -5.73 -2.83
C SER A 87 -0.08 -4.22 -2.91
N GLY A 88 1.07 -3.81 -3.45
CA GLY A 88 1.34 -2.40 -3.76
C GLY A 88 0.54 -1.81 -4.91
N HIS A 89 -0.04 -2.66 -5.74
CA HIS A 89 -0.81 -2.29 -6.91
C HIS A 89 -1.78 -3.43 -7.24
N TRP A 90 -2.93 -3.09 -7.79
CA TRP A 90 -3.95 -4.04 -8.24
C TRP A 90 -4.22 -3.80 -9.71
N GLY A 91 -4.22 -4.86 -10.52
CA GLY A 91 -4.26 -4.78 -11.97
C GLY A 91 -5.67 -4.74 -12.54
N ASN A 92 -6.72 -4.93 -11.72
CA ASN A 92 -8.11 -4.79 -12.16
C ASN A 92 -8.92 -3.97 -11.14
N TYR A 93 -9.65 -2.96 -11.62
CA TYR A 93 -10.50 -2.10 -10.78
C TYR A 93 -11.99 -2.42 -10.87
N PHE A 94 -12.39 -3.39 -11.71
CA PHE A 94 -13.80 -3.75 -11.88
C PHE A 94 -14.05 -5.19 -11.48
N SER A 95 -14.80 -5.35 -10.39
CA SER A 95 -15.09 -6.60 -9.70
C SER A 95 -13.84 -7.47 -9.53
N PRO A 96 -12.76 -6.95 -8.92
CA PRO A 96 -11.52 -7.70 -8.84
C PRO A 96 -11.58 -8.85 -7.83
N MET A 97 -10.68 -9.82 -7.95
CA MET A 97 -10.35 -10.71 -6.82
C MET A 97 -9.85 -9.85 -5.64
N LEU A 98 -10.35 -10.09 -4.43
CA LEU A 98 -9.98 -9.39 -3.19
C LEU A 98 -9.92 -10.41 -2.04
N GLU A 99 -9.69 -9.95 -0.82
CA GLU A 99 -9.86 -10.77 0.38
C GLU A 99 -10.73 -10.08 1.43
N ARG A 100 -11.47 -10.89 2.19
CA ARG A 100 -12.14 -10.50 3.43
C ARG A 100 -11.58 -11.36 4.55
N ASN A 101 -10.90 -10.73 5.50
CA ASN A 101 -10.27 -11.41 6.62
C ASN A 101 -9.53 -12.69 6.20
N THR A 102 -8.56 -12.56 5.28
CA THR A 102 -7.76 -13.65 4.67
C THR A 102 -8.49 -14.62 3.73
N LYS A 103 -9.83 -14.58 3.65
CA LYS A 103 -10.58 -15.39 2.70
C LYS A 103 -10.67 -14.68 1.36
N VAL A 104 -10.27 -15.34 0.27
CA VAL A 104 -10.44 -14.81 -1.09
C VAL A 104 -11.93 -14.61 -1.39
N VAL A 105 -12.26 -13.44 -1.91
CA VAL A 105 -13.61 -13.02 -2.32
C VAL A 105 -13.53 -12.28 -3.66
N HIS A 106 -14.68 -11.99 -4.23
CA HIS A 106 -14.80 -11.19 -5.45
C HIS A 106 -15.43 -9.84 -5.12
N GLY A 107 -14.80 -8.77 -5.58
CA GLY A 107 -15.33 -7.41 -5.50
C GLY A 107 -16.55 -7.22 -6.39
N LYS A 108 -17.25 -6.11 -6.20
CA LYS A 108 -18.49 -5.78 -6.90
C LYS A 108 -18.38 -4.41 -7.58
N GLY A 109 -18.41 -4.39 -8.90
CA GLY A 109 -18.37 -3.13 -9.65
C GLY A 109 -17.03 -2.42 -9.50
N PHE A 110 -17.02 -1.09 -9.48
CA PHE A 110 -15.78 -0.34 -9.38
C PHE A 110 -15.20 -0.40 -7.96
N ILE A 111 -13.91 -0.72 -7.84
CA ILE A 111 -13.27 -1.07 -6.57
C ILE A 111 -13.42 0.04 -5.51
N ILE A 112 -13.34 1.31 -5.89
CA ILE A 112 -13.43 2.43 -4.93
C ILE A 112 -14.83 2.52 -4.32
N ASP A 113 -15.86 2.33 -5.14
CA ASP A 113 -17.25 2.35 -4.68
C ASP A 113 -17.51 1.17 -3.73
N ASP A 114 -17.04 -0.03 -4.09
CA ASP A 114 -17.17 -1.25 -3.28
C ASP A 114 -16.41 -1.14 -1.94
N LEU A 115 -15.18 -0.62 -1.95
CA LEU A 115 -14.43 -0.36 -0.72
C LEU A 115 -15.16 0.63 0.20
N THR A 116 -15.78 1.65 -0.40
CA THR A 116 -16.60 2.63 0.33
C THR A 116 -17.81 1.96 0.94
N ASP A 117 -18.56 1.17 0.17
CA ASP A 117 -19.76 0.45 0.65
C ASP A 117 -19.45 -0.39 1.90
N ASN A 118 -18.31 -1.07 1.89
CA ASN A 118 -17.87 -1.89 3.02
C ASN A 118 -17.45 -1.05 4.23
N ALA A 119 -16.80 0.10 4.02
CA ALA A 119 -16.50 1.04 5.09
C ALA A 119 -17.77 1.63 5.71
N LEU A 120 -18.76 2.03 4.90
CA LEU A 120 -20.05 2.55 5.37
C LEU A 120 -20.81 1.50 6.20
N ALA A 121 -20.80 0.24 5.76
CA ALA A 121 -21.42 -0.86 6.50
C ALA A 121 -20.73 -1.12 7.85
N PHE A 122 -19.40 -1.02 7.91
CA PHE A 122 -18.67 -1.12 9.16
C PHE A 122 -18.97 0.05 10.12
N ILE A 123 -18.99 1.28 9.61
CA ILE A 123 -19.34 2.48 10.41
C ILE A 123 -20.75 2.33 10.98
N GLU A 124 -21.73 1.93 10.16
CA GLU A 124 -23.12 1.74 10.59
C GLU A 124 -23.26 0.64 11.64
N LYS A 125 -22.57 -0.49 11.44
CA LYS A 125 -22.57 -1.60 12.41
C LYS A 125 -22.03 -1.20 13.78
N ASN A 126 -21.05 -0.29 13.82
CA ASN A 126 -20.36 0.11 15.05
C ASN A 126 -20.76 1.52 15.51
N SER A 127 -21.90 2.05 15.10
CA SER A 127 -22.29 3.44 15.36
C SER A 127 -22.49 3.78 16.85
N SER A 128 -22.58 2.78 17.74
CA SER A 128 -22.73 2.98 19.19
C SER A 128 -21.42 2.92 19.96
N GLU A 129 -20.31 2.55 19.32
CA GLU A 129 -19.00 2.32 19.96
C GLU A 129 -17.90 3.08 19.19
N PRO A 130 -16.76 3.40 19.81
CA PRO A 130 -15.66 4.05 19.11
C PRO A 130 -15.07 3.13 18.04
N PHE A 131 -14.75 3.69 16.87
CA PHE A 131 -14.16 2.95 15.76
C PHE A 131 -12.98 3.68 15.14
N PHE A 132 -12.04 2.91 14.59
CA PHE A 132 -10.92 3.38 13.80
C PHE A 132 -10.96 2.70 12.42
N THR A 133 -11.08 3.50 11.37
CA THR A 133 -11.17 3.01 10.00
C THR A 133 -10.04 3.58 9.15
N LEU A 134 -9.21 2.69 8.60
CA LEU A 134 -8.22 3.01 7.56
C LEU A 134 -8.83 2.69 6.19
N LEU A 135 -9.34 3.69 5.49
CA LEU A 135 -9.82 3.55 4.12
C LEU A 135 -8.73 3.99 3.14
N ALA A 136 -8.06 3.02 2.53
CA ALA A 136 -6.89 3.23 1.68
C ALA A 136 -7.22 2.91 0.22
N TYR A 137 -7.77 3.88 -0.48
CA TYR A 137 -7.99 3.77 -1.92
C TYR A 137 -6.69 3.53 -2.68
N ASN A 138 -6.81 2.81 -3.79
CA ASN A 138 -5.73 2.58 -4.72
C ASN A 138 -5.72 3.57 -5.89
N THR A 139 -6.80 4.30 -6.12
CA THR A 139 -6.87 5.39 -7.11
C THR A 139 -6.27 6.68 -6.53
N PRO A 140 -5.73 7.60 -7.35
CA PRO A 140 -5.63 7.58 -8.81
C PRO A 140 -4.34 6.91 -9.31
N HIS A 141 -3.84 5.87 -8.62
CA HIS A 141 -2.77 5.04 -9.18
C HIS A 141 -3.24 4.36 -10.47
N SER A 142 -2.29 3.97 -11.31
CA SER A 142 -2.54 3.12 -12.48
C SER A 142 -2.90 1.66 -12.07
N PRO A 143 -3.53 0.84 -12.94
CA PRO A 143 -3.93 1.14 -14.31
C PRO A 143 -4.96 2.26 -14.38
N MET A 144 -4.99 3.00 -15.49
CA MET A 144 -5.94 4.08 -15.70
C MET A 144 -7.32 3.54 -16.11
N GLN A 145 -7.87 2.67 -15.28
CA GLN A 145 -9.19 2.07 -15.41
C GLN A 145 -10.24 2.99 -14.79
N VAL A 146 -11.04 3.65 -15.62
CA VAL A 146 -11.97 4.71 -15.18
C VAL A 146 -13.40 4.34 -15.61
N PRO A 147 -14.41 4.36 -14.73
CA PRO A 147 -15.81 4.18 -15.14
C PRO A 147 -16.25 5.24 -16.15
N ASP A 148 -17.10 4.87 -17.13
CA ASP A 148 -17.58 5.79 -18.18
C ASP A 148 -18.23 7.05 -17.59
N LEU A 149 -18.99 6.90 -16.49
CA LEU A 149 -19.62 8.01 -15.76
C LEU A 149 -18.67 9.16 -15.41
N TRP A 150 -17.41 8.83 -15.07
CA TRP A 150 -16.39 9.82 -14.71
C TRP A 150 -15.56 10.22 -15.91
N TRP A 151 -15.24 9.27 -16.78
CA TRP A 151 -14.45 9.53 -17.99
C TRP A 151 -15.16 10.49 -18.95
N ASP A 152 -16.46 10.32 -19.15
CA ASP A 152 -17.25 11.10 -20.09
C ASP A 152 -17.33 12.59 -19.72
N LYS A 153 -17.12 12.92 -18.44
CA LYS A 153 -17.06 14.31 -17.95
C LYS A 153 -15.80 15.05 -18.37
N ILE A 154 -14.69 14.35 -18.66
CA ILE A 154 -13.38 14.97 -18.85
C ILE A 154 -12.70 14.63 -20.18
N LYS A 155 -13.13 13.55 -20.87
CA LYS A 155 -12.43 13.03 -22.07
C LYS A 155 -12.26 14.06 -23.19
N ASN A 156 -13.15 15.04 -23.27
CA ASN A 156 -13.14 16.10 -24.29
C ASN A 156 -12.69 17.47 -23.74
N GLU A 157 -12.38 17.56 -22.45
CA GLU A 157 -11.95 18.82 -21.84
C GLU A 157 -10.55 19.20 -22.33
N ALA A 158 -10.37 20.48 -22.62
CA ALA A 158 -9.07 21.05 -22.96
C ALA A 158 -8.18 21.02 -21.71
N MET A 159 -7.01 20.41 -21.83
CA MET A 159 -6.04 20.33 -20.74
C MET A 159 -4.91 21.29 -21.04
N ASP A 160 -4.71 22.28 -20.18
CA ASP A 160 -3.46 23.04 -20.17
C ASP A 160 -2.35 22.11 -19.64
N SER A 161 -1.27 21.96 -20.41
CA SER A 161 -0.09 21.24 -19.92
C SER A 161 0.44 21.97 -18.69
N THR A 162 0.63 21.22 -17.62
CA THR A 162 0.96 21.79 -16.30
C THR A 162 2.27 21.26 -15.73
N ALA A 163 2.93 20.33 -16.43
CA ALA A 163 4.27 19.89 -16.11
C ALA A 163 5.28 21.03 -16.36
N GLY A 164 5.70 21.71 -15.28
CA GLY A 164 6.67 22.81 -15.33
C GLY A 164 8.13 22.39 -15.58
N GLN A 165 8.38 21.31 -16.30
CA GLN A 165 9.72 20.80 -16.64
C GLN A 165 9.79 20.43 -18.14
N ASP A 166 11.00 20.24 -18.69
CA ASP A 166 11.25 19.74 -20.06
C ASP A 166 10.85 18.26 -20.23
N VAL A 167 9.60 17.93 -19.88
CA VAL A 167 9.05 16.57 -19.88
C VAL A 167 7.72 16.57 -20.61
N VAL A 168 7.45 15.47 -21.32
CA VAL A 168 6.19 15.30 -22.06
C VAL A 168 5.14 14.71 -21.11
N GLU A 169 4.13 15.50 -20.78
CA GLU A 169 2.94 15.06 -20.04
C GLU A 169 2.08 14.12 -20.90
N ASN A 170 1.63 13.01 -20.32
CA ASN A 170 0.62 12.15 -20.95
C ASN A 170 -0.78 12.67 -20.57
N ILE A 171 -1.37 13.45 -21.46
CA ILE A 171 -2.65 14.15 -21.23
C ILE A 171 -3.79 13.18 -20.90
N ASP A 172 -3.88 12.03 -21.56
CA ASP A 172 -4.94 11.06 -21.26
C ASP A 172 -4.75 10.38 -19.91
N MET A 173 -3.50 10.18 -19.48
CA MET A 173 -3.21 9.74 -18.11
C MET A 173 -3.60 10.80 -17.08
N THR A 174 -3.39 12.08 -17.38
CA THR A 174 -3.85 13.20 -16.54
C THR A 174 -5.37 13.24 -16.46
N ARG A 175 -6.07 13.17 -17.59
CA ARG A 175 -7.55 13.11 -17.63
C ARG A 175 -8.09 11.93 -16.82
N ALA A 176 -7.49 10.76 -16.98
CA ALA A 176 -7.91 9.57 -16.25
C ALA A 176 -7.71 9.73 -14.75
N ALA A 177 -6.55 10.25 -14.32
CA ALA A 177 -6.29 10.53 -12.91
C ALA A 177 -7.28 11.54 -12.32
N LEU A 178 -7.62 12.61 -13.06
CA LEU A 178 -8.60 13.61 -12.63
C LEU A 178 -10.02 13.02 -12.53
N ALA A 179 -10.45 12.20 -13.49
CA ALA A 179 -11.72 11.49 -13.40
C ALA A 179 -11.78 10.53 -12.20
N LEU A 180 -10.66 9.89 -11.85
CA LEU A 180 -10.56 9.08 -10.64
C LEU A 180 -10.62 9.94 -9.37
N CYS A 181 -10.06 11.16 -9.38
CA CYS A 181 -10.21 12.12 -8.28
C CYS A 181 -11.67 12.53 -8.06
N GLU A 182 -12.44 12.75 -9.14
CA GLU A 182 -13.88 13.03 -9.04
C GLU A 182 -14.64 11.87 -8.37
N ASN A 183 -14.30 10.62 -8.68
CA ASN A 183 -14.88 9.46 -8.01
C ASN A 183 -14.45 9.35 -6.53
N ILE A 184 -13.19 9.68 -6.22
CA ILE A 184 -12.71 9.72 -4.83
C ILE A 184 -13.50 10.76 -4.03
N ASP A 185 -13.64 11.97 -4.56
CA ASP A 185 -14.39 13.06 -3.92
C ASP A 185 -15.85 12.67 -3.67
N TRP A 186 -16.51 12.09 -4.67
CA TRP A 186 -17.87 11.57 -4.50
C TRP A 186 -17.99 10.55 -3.38
N ASN A 187 -17.06 9.59 -3.30
CA ASN A 187 -17.06 8.60 -2.22
C ASN A 187 -16.71 9.19 -0.85
N VAL A 188 -15.86 10.22 -0.77
CA VAL A 188 -15.64 10.99 0.46
C VAL A 188 -16.94 11.66 0.90
N GLY A 189 -17.70 12.25 -0.04
CA GLY A 189 -19.03 12.81 0.23
C GLY A 189 -19.97 11.79 0.85
N ARG A 190 -20.04 10.57 0.30
CA ARG A 190 -20.86 9.46 0.85
C ARG A 190 -20.50 9.11 2.30
N ILE A 191 -19.22 9.15 2.66
CA ILE A 191 -18.76 8.89 4.03
C ILE A 191 -19.21 10.01 4.97
N VAL A 192 -19.03 11.27 4.56
CA VAL A 192 -19.48 12.43 5.34
C VAL A 192 -20.99 12.40 5.54
N ASP A 193 -21.77 12.13 4.49
CA ASP A 193 -23.22 12.04 4.53
C ASP A 193 -23.70 10.91 5.47
N GLN A 194 -23.05 9.75 5.42
CA GLN A 194 -23.38 8.63 6.31
C GLN A 194 -23.07 8.98 7.78
N LEU A 195 -21.92 9.60 8.06
CA LEU A 195 -21.58 10.04 9.41
C LEU A 195 -22.57 11.09 9.93
N ASP A 196 -23.03 12.02 9.09
CA ASP A 196 -24.04 13.01 9.48
C ASP A 196 -25.41 12.35 9.72
N ARG A 197 -25.84 11.43 8.84
CA ARG A 197 -27.08 10.64 8.98
C ARG A 197 -27.12 9.83 10.27
N LEU A 198 -25.99 9.24 10.65
CA LEU A 198 -25.84 8.48 11.89
C LEU A 198 -25.57 9.36 13.12
N GLN A 199 -25.51 10.69 12.95
CA GLN A 199 -25.21 11.66 14.01
C GLN A 199 -23.81 11.47 14.65
N LEU A 200 -22.85 10.94 13.88
CA LEU A 200 -21.48 10.66 14.30
C LEU A 200 -20.48 11.74 13.88
N LEU A 201 -20.84 12.59 12.91
CA LEU A 201 -19.90 13.53 12.29
C LEU A 201 -19.25 14.52 13.28
N GLU A 202 -19.98 14.92 14.34
CA GLU A 202 -19.44 15.80 15.39
C GLU A 202 -18.45 15.10 16.33
N ASN A 203 -18.53 13.78 16.42
CA ASN A 203 -17.66 12.95 17.25
C ASN A 203 -16.73 12.05 16.42
N THR A 204 -16.42 12.45 15.19
CA THR A 204 -15.51 11.72 14.30
C THR A 204 -14.41 12.65 13.81
N ILE A 205 -13.15 12.21 13.95
CA ILE A 205 -12.00 12.86 13.32
C ILE A 205 -11.80 12.23 11.94
N ILE A 206 -11.92 13.03 10.89
CA ILE A 206 -11.66 12.60 9.50
C ILE A 206 -10.32 13.19 9.05
N ILE A 207 -9.42 12.32 8.59
CA ILE A 207 -8.15 12.70 7.98
C ILE A 207 -8.18 12.33 6.50
N TYR A 208 -7.89 13.30 5.62
CA TYR A 208 -7.74 13.07 4.18
C TYR A 208 -6.32 13.43 3.74
N MET A 209 -5.66 12.53 3.00
CA MET A 209 -4.32 12.72 2.47
C MET A 209 -4.00 11.80 1.28
N SER A 210 -2.92 12.09 0.56
CA SER A 210 -2.31 11.17 -0.42
C SER A 210 -1.05 10.50 0.15
N ASP A 211 -0.73 9.28 -0.30
CA ASP A 211 0.42 8.52 0.21
C ASP A 211 1.77 8.90 -0.43
N ASN A 212 1.78 9.63 -1.55
CA ASN A 212 2.97 10.20 -2.23
C ASN A 212 2.53 11.19 -3.33
N GLY A 213 3.51 11.82 -3.98
CA GLY A 213 3.30 12.58 -5.21
C GLY A 213 2.81 11.72 -6.40
N PRO A 214 2.50 12.34 -7.55
CA PRO A 214 1.88 11.64 -8.67
C PRO A 214 2.80 10.61 -9.33
N ASN A 215 2.22 9.50 -9.82
CA ASN A 215 2.95 8.44 -10.54
C ASN A 215 3.27 8.76 -12.02
N SER A 216 2.95 9.97 -12.50
CA SER A 216 3.37 10.49 -13.80
C SER A 216 3.68 11.98 -13.71
N TRP A 217 4.24 12.55 -14.78
CA TRP A 217 4.29 13.99 -14.96
C TRP A 217 2.88 14.49 -15.24
N ARG A 218 2.36 15.32 -14.33
CA ARG A 218 1.07 16.02 -14.35
C ARG A 218 1.14 17.17 -13.34
N TRP A 219 0.14 18.05 -13.30
CA TRP A 219 0.09 19.10 -12.28
C TRP A 219 0.25 18.54 -10.86
N ASN A 220 1.21 19.08 -10.11
CA ASN A 220 1.44 18.78 -8.71
C ASN A 220 1.59 20.05 -7.86
N GLY A 221 1.08 21.18 -8.35
CA GLY A 221 1.25 22.50 -7.71
C GLY A 221 2.53 23.24 -8.12
N GLY A 222 3.19 22.84 -9.21
CA GLY A 222 4.45 23.45 -9.67
C GLY A 222 5.66 23.05 -8.82
N LEU A 223 5.57 21.92 -8.13
CA LEU A 223 6.60 21.42 -7.23
C LEU A 223 7.62 20.57 -8.01
N LYS A 224 8.91 20.69 -7.70
CA LYS A 224 9.95 19.85 -8.29
C LYS A 224 9.72 18.37 -7.97
N GLY A 225 9.74 17.55 -9.02
CA GLY A 225 9.75 16.10 -8.91
C GLY A 225 8.37 15.45 -8.73
N ARG A 226 8.35 14.13 -8.60
CA ARG A 226 7.14 13.29 -8.51
C ARG A 226 7.40 12.03 -7.68
N LYS A 227 6.46 11.08 -7.65
CA LYS A 227 6.61 9.77 -6.98
C LYS A 227 8.00 9.16 -7.23
N GLY A 228 8.63 8.70 -6.16
CA GLY A 228 9.98 8.11 -6.16
C GLY A 228 11.12 9.12 -5.97
N GLN A 229 10.85 10.43 -5.94
CA GLN A 229 11.84 11.47 -5.71
C GLN A 229 11.63 12.13 -4.35
N THR A 230 12.71 12.57 -3.71
CA THR A 230 12.67 13.20 -2.36
C THR A 230 12.48 14.72 -2.40
N ASP A 231 12.24 15.29 -3.59
CA ASP A 231 11.92 16.71 -3.80
C ASP A 231 10.45 17.01 -3.44
N GLU A 232 10.08 18.29 -3.28
CA GLU A 232 8.75 18.73 -2.82
C GLU A 232 7.59 18.02 -3.54
N GLY A 233 7.65 17.84 -4.85
CA GLY A 233 6.59 17.22 -5.66
C GLY A 233 6.45 15.71 -5.49
N GLY A 234 7.43 15.04 -4.89
CA GLY A 234 7.35 13.61 -4.53
C GLY A 234 6.85 13.35 -3.12
N VAL A 235 7.03 14.32 -2.20
CA VAL A 235 6.87 14.12 -0.75
C VAL A 235 5.90 15.07 -0.08
N ARG A 236 5.53 16.20 -0.70
CA ARG A 236 4.49 17.09 -0.16
C ARG A 236 3.12 16.58 -0.60
N SER A 237 2.22 16.44 0.36
CA SER A 237 0.91 15.82 0.16
C SER A 237 -0.21 16.72 0.70
N PRO A 238 -1.41 16.73 0.10
CA PRO A 238 -2.58 17.31 0.76
C PRO A 238 -2.80 16.63 2.11
N PHE A 239 -3.14 17.42 3.13
CA PHE A 239 -3.50 16.90 4.45
C PHE A 239 -4.56 17.79 5.09
N ILE A 240 -5.73 17.20 5.31
CA ILE A 240 -6.89 17.86 5.90
C ILE A 240 -7.32 17.06 7.11
N VAL A 241 -7.54 17.75 8.23
CA VAL A 241 -8.17 17.20 9.44
C VAL A 241 -9.50 17.91 9.64
N HIS A 242 -10.57 17.14 9.66
CA HIS A 242 -11.93 17.60 9.90
C HIS A 242 -12.47 16.98 11.18
N TRP A 243 -13.05 17.81 12.05
CA TRP A 243 -13.77 17.40 13.25
C TRP A 243 -14.83 18.47 13.51
N LYS A 244 -16.08 18.18 13.09
CA LYS A 244 -17.18 19.14 13.04
C LYS A 244 -17.42 19.76 14.43
N ASN A 245 -17.64 21.07 14.46
CA ASN A 245 -17.82 21.90 15.67
C ASN A 245 -16.64 21.93 16.68
N THR A 246 -15.62 21.09 16.53
CA THR A 246 -14.44 21.04 17.40
C THR A 246 -13.25 21.82 16.80
N LEU A 247 -12.94 21.59 15.52
CA LEU A 247 -11.86 22.29 14.83
C LEU A 247 -12.41 23.45 13.99
N LYS A 248 -11.84 24.65 14.19
CA LYS A 248 -12.16 25.81 13.36
C LYS A 248 -11.55 25.67 11.95
N PRO A 249 -12.24 26.15 10.89
CA PRO A 249 -11.63 26.28 9.57
C PRO A 249 -10.40 27.18 9.64
N GLN A 250 -9.25 26.63 9.27
CA GLN A 250 -7.97 27.34 9.22
C GLN A 250 -6.96 26.54 8.38
N THR A 251 -5.93 27.23 7.91
CA THR A 251 -4.78 26.65 7.20
C THR A 251 -3.50 27.02 7.95
N THR A 252 -2.59 26.06 8.12
CA THR A 252 -1.26 26.29 8.67
C THR A 252 -0.17 25.94 7.65
N ASP A 253 0.94 26.67 7.72
CA ASP A 253 2.15 26.43 6.93
C ASP A 253 3.26 25.75 7.74
N ARG A 254 2.97 25.38 9.00
CA ARG A 254 3.90 24.64 9.85
C ARG A 254 4.17 23.26 9.28
N VAL A 255 5.45 22.91 9.23
CA VAL A 255 5.91 21.61 8.73
C VAL A 255 5.40 20.48 9.62
N ALA A 256 4.72 19.53 9.01
CA ALA A 256 4.20 18.30 9.63
C ALA A 256 4.45 17.08 8.72
N SER A 257 4.38 15.88 9.26
CA SER A 257 4.70 14.64 8.53
C SER A 257 3.74 13.48 8.88
N ALA A 258 3.69 12.46 8.03
CA ALA A 258 2.92 11.23 8.24
C ALA A 258 3.18 10.57 9.60
N ILE A 259 4.43 10.60 10.08
CA ILE A 259 4.82 10.09 11.41
C ILE A 259 4.09 10.81 12.57
N ASP A 260 3.58 12.01 12.35
CA ASP A 260 2.88 12.80 13.38
C ASP A 260 1.42 12.34 13.57
N ILE A 261 0.86 11.54 12.66
CA ILE A 261 -0.55 11.10 12.72
C ILE A 261 -0.80 10.25 13.95
N LEU A 262 0.03 9.25 14.21
CA LEU A 262 -0.12 8.37 15.38
C LEU A 262 -0.13 9.17 16.70
N PRO A 263 0.93 9.91 17.09
CA PRO A 263 0.94 10.65 18.35
C PRO A 263 -0.19 11.69 18.43
N THR A 264 -0.60 12.28 17.30
CA THR A 264 -1.74 13.20 17.27
C THR A 264 -3.03 12.48 17.65
N LEU A 265 -3.33 11.35 17.01
CA LEU A 265 -4.57 10.61 17.27
C LEU A 265 -4.61 10.06 18.70
N LEU A 266 -3.48 9.60 19.24
CA LEU A 266 -3.39 9.19 20.65
C LEU A 266 -3.69 10.36 21.60
N ASP A 267 -3.11 11.53 21.37
CA ASP A 267 -3.34 12.74 22.20
C ASP A 267 -4.76 13.30 22.07
N LEU A 268 -5.38 13.21 20.89
CA LEU A 268 -6.79 13.60 20.69
C LEU A 268 -7.77 12.62 21.35
N ALA A 269 -7.47 11.32 21.32
CA ALA A 269 -8.29 10.27 21.94
C ALA A 269 -7.99 10.07 23.45
N ASN A 270 -7.03 10.81 24.01
CA ASN A 270 -6.52 10.62 25.38
C ASN A 270 -6.01 9.19 25.65
N ILE A 271 -5.41 8.55 24.65
CA ILE A 271 -4.79 7.24 24.77
C ILE A 271 -3.30 7.43 25.12
N PRO A 272 -2.80 6.83 26.22
CA PRO A 272 -1.39 6.93 26.56
C PRO A 272 -0.53 6.12 25.56
N HIS A 273 0.62 6.66 25.18
CA HIS A 273 1.63 5.89 24.45
C HIS A 273 2.34 4.93 25.39
N THR A 274 1.99 3.64 25.36
CA THR A 274 2.55 2.61 26.24
C THR A 274 3.54 1.68 25.53
N HIS A 275 3.91 1.96 24.28
CA HIS A 275 4.75 1.07 23.48
C HIS A 275 6.24 1.32 23.71
N PRO A 276 7.09 0.28 23.65
CA PRO A 276 8.48 0.36 24.08
C PRO A 276 9.35 1.20 23.14
N LYS A 277 9.00 1.27 21.85
CA LYS A 277 9.77 2.03 20.85
C LYS A 277 9.37 3.52 20.88
N PRO A 278 10.34 4.45 20.85
CA PRO A 278 10.05 5.89 20.85
C PRO A 278 9.36 6.31 19.54
N LEU A 279 8.50 7.32 19.58
CA LEU A 279 7.93 7.91 18.36
C LEU A 279 8.93 8.89 17.74
N ASP A 280 9.00 8.94 16.40
CA ASP A 280 9.72 10.03 15.70
C ASP A 280 8.78 11.23 15.45
N GLY A 281 7.47 10.97 15.37
CA GLY A 281 6.44 11.98 15.26
C GLY A 281 6.13 12.70 16.56
N ILE A 282 5.48 13.85 16.44
CA ILE A 282 4.98 14.64 17.58
C ILE A 282 3.52 15.02 17.35
N SER A 283 2.74 15.14 18.44
CA SER A 283 1.32 15.48 18.34
C SER A 283 1.11 16.86 17.70
N LEU A 284 0.29 16.92 16.64
CA LEU A 284 -0.14 18.14 15.96
C LEU A 284 -1.23 18.89 16.73
N LYS A 285 -1.74 18.36 17.85
CA LYS A 285 -2.82 18.96 18.65
C LYS A 285 -2.62 20.46 18.94
N PRO A 286 -1.41 20.97 19.28
CA PRO A 286 -1.22 22.41 19.44
C PRO A 286 -1.56 23.21 18.18
N LEU A 287 -1.18 22.71 16.99
CA LEU A 287 -1.50 23.35 15.71
C LEU A 287 -3.00 23.26 15.39
N LEU A 288 -3.63 22.12 15.67
CA LEU A 288 -5.06 21.91 15.44
C LEU A 288 -5.93 22.90 16.25
N PHE A 289 -5.51 23.25 17.46
CA PHE A 289 -6.23 24.14 18.37
C PHE A 289 -5.66 25.56 18.46
N GLY A 290 -4.91 26.00 17.44
CA GLY A 290 -4.47 27.40 17.29
C GLY A 290 -3.37 27.84 18.27
N LYS A 291 -2.66 26.90 18.91
CA LYS A 291 -1.52 27.16 19.80
C LYS A 291 -0.18 27.07 19.06
N ALA A 292 -0.12 27.65 17.85
CA ALA A 292 1.04 27.55 16.96
C ALA A 292 2.31 28.21 17.54
N GLU A 293 2.17 29.14 18.47
CA GLU A 293 3.31 29.77 19.18
C GLU A 293 4.13 28.76 19.99
N SER A 294 3.50 27.66 20.44
CA SER A 294 4.18 26.58 21.15
C SER A 294 4.89 25.58 20.23
N TRP A 295 4.68 25.69 18.91
CA TRP A 295 5.25 24.79 17.92
C TRP A 295 6.70 25.19 17.61
N LYS A 296 7.63 24.29 17.91
CA LYS A 296 9.05 24.49 17.62
C LYS A 296 9.36 24.09 16.19
N ASP A 297 10.21 24.86 15.54
CA ASP A 297 10.78 24.48 14.26
C ASP A 297 11.54 23.15 14.41
N ARG A 298 11.44 22.31 13.37
CA ARG A 298 11.95 20.94 13.37
C ARG A 298 12.49 20.55 12.00
N TYR A 299 13.27 19.47 11.99
CA TYR A 299 13.66 18.79 10.76
C TYR A 299 12.67 17.68 10.42
N VAL A 300 12.33 17.58 9.13
CA VAL A 300 11.63 16.44 8.55
C VAL A 300 12.50 15.87 7.43
N PHE A 301 12.61 14.55 7.40
CA PHE A 301 13.47 13.83 6.47
C PHE A 301 12.61 13.04 5.47
N SER A 302 13.10 12.88 4.26
CA SER A 302 12.53 11.95 3.29
C SER A 302 13.63 11.11 2.67
N HIS A 303 13.39 9.81 2.56
CA HIS A 303 14.36 8.86 2.05
C HIS A 303 13.73 7.90 1.04
N TRP A 304 14.42 7.67 -0.06
CA TRP A 304 14.09 6.59 -1.00
C TRP A 304 15.31 6.21 -1.85
N ASN A 305 15.58 4.91 -1.99
CA ASN A 305 16.66 4.39 -2.83
C ASN A 305 18.04 5.06 -2.58
N GLY A 306 18.39 5.28 -1.30
CA GLY A 306 19.64 5.93 -0.90
C GLY A 306 19.65 7.46 -0.97
N ASN A 307 18.67 8.08 -1.64
CA ASN A 307 18.50 9.53 -1.65
C ASN A 307 17.87 9.98 -0.33
N VAL A 308 18.43 11.00 0.30
CA VAL A 308 17.91 11.60 1.54
C VAL A 308 17.81 13.10 1.36
N SER A 309 16.66 13.70 1.66
CA SER A 309 16.52 15.15 1.82
C SER A 309 16.17 15.48 3.27
N VAL A 310 16.53 16.69 3.70
CA VAL A 310 16.12 17.25 4.99
C VAL A 310 15.52 18.63 4.76
N ARG A 311 14.40 18.91 5.42
CA ARG A 311 13.76 20.22 5.40
C ARG A 311 13.48 20.72 6.80
N ASN A 312 13.50 22.04 6.96
CA ASN A 312 12.96 22.73 8.12
C ASN A 312 11.83 23.69 7.71
N GLN A 313 11.48 24.63 8.59
CA GLN A 313 10.40 25.59 8.33
C GLN A 313 10.67 26.54 7.15
N GLN A 314 11.90 26.69 6.67
CA GLN A 314 12.18 27.57 5.52
C GLN A 314 12.94 26.88 4.40
N TYR A 315 13.91 26.03 4.72
CA TYR A 315 14.86 25.49 3.75
C TYR A 315 14.69 24.00 3.54
N ILE A 316 15.07 23.53 2.35
CA ILE A 316 15.34 22.13 2.05
C ILE A 316 16.78 21.97 1.55
N LEU A 317 17.49 21.00 2.10
CA LEU A 317 18.71 20.45 1.54
C LEU A 317 18.33 19.16 0.80
N ASP A 318 18.48 19.16 -0.52
CA ASP A 318 18.07 18.03 -1.34
C ASP A 318 19.05 16.84 -1.26
N HIS A 319 18.77 15.80 -2.04
CA HIS A 319 19.60 14.59 -2.02
C HIS A 319 21.03 14.80 -2.55
N THR A 320 21.24 15.84 -3.37
CA THR A 320 22.54 16.25 -3.92
C THR A 320 23.22 17.35 -3.11
N ASP A 321 22.70 17.65 -1.91
CA ASP A 321 23.18 18.71 -1.02
C ASP A 321 23.06 20.12 -1.62
N GLN A 322 22.11 20.32 -2.54
CA GLN A 322 21.70 21.67 -2.98
C GLN A 322 20.67 22.24 -2.02
N LEU A 323 20.83 23.53 -1.68
CA LEU A 323 19.96 24.24 -0.73
C LEU A 323 18.94 25.13 -1.45
N PHE A 324 17.69 25.09 -1.03
CA PHE A 324 16.60 25.91 -1.57
C PHE A 324 15.80 26.58 -0.45
N ASP A 325 15.29 27.78 -0.69
CA ASP A 325 14.37 28.50 0.20
C ASP A 325 12.93 28.22 -0.23
N LEU A 326 12.21 27.39 0.53
CA LEU A 326 10.84 26.96 0.24
C LEU A 326 9.78 28.03 0.53
N LEU A 327 10.11 29.13 1.22
CA LEU A 327 9.17 30.23 1.44
C LEU A 327 9.12 31.16 0.22
N SER A 328 10.29 31.46 -0.36
CA SER A 328 10.38 32.28 -1.58
C SER A 328 10.30 31.48 -2.88
N ASP A 329 10.64 30.19 -2.84
CA ASP A 329 10.60 29.26 -3.96
C ASP A 329 10.03 27.89 -3.55
N PRO A 330 8.69 27.79 -3.32
CA PRO A 330 8.03 26.53 -2.96
C PRO A 330 8.20 25.45 -4.02
N GLY A 331 8.44 25.85 -5.28
CA GLY A 331 8.66 24.94 -6.41
C GLY A 331 10.02 24.25 -6.39
N GLN A 332 10.96 24.69 -5.53
CA GLN A 332 12.33 24.17 -5.45
C GLN A 332 13.04 24.27 -6.81
N THR A 333 12.96 25.44 -7.45
CA THR A 333 13.49 25.73 -8.79
C THR A 333 14.81 26.50 -8.79
N ARG A 334 15.12 27.25 -7.74
CA ARG A 334 16.28 28.14 -7.63
C ARG A 334 17.13 27.78 -6.42
N LYS A 335 18.25 27.11 -6.66
CA LYS A 335 19.23 26.83 -5.60
C LYS A 335 19.82 28.14 -5.06
N ILE A 336 20.16 28.14 -3.78
CA ILE A 336 20.90 29.23 -3.14
C ILE A 336 22.38 29.05 -3.51
N GLU A 337 22.93 29.96 -4.32
CA GLU A 337 24.32 29.86 -4.82
C GLU A 337 25.38 30.09 -3.74
N SER A 338 25.06 30.85 -2.69
CA SER A 338 25.99 31.22 -1.63
C SER A 338 25.29 31.19 -0.27
N PRO A 339 24.93 29.99 0.23
CA PRO A 339 24.29 29.86 1.53
C PRO A 339 25.25 30.27 2.65
N SER A 340 24.71 30.73 3.78
CA SER A 340 25.53 30.90 4.99
C SER A 340 26.14 29.56 5.41
N ASP A 341 27.44 29.55 5.74
CA ASP A 341 28.17 28.35 6.18
C ASP A 341 27.48 27.65 7.36
N SER A 342 26.91 28.42 8.30
CA SER A 342 26.23 27.87 9.47
C SER A 342 24.93 27.15 9.10
N LEU A 343 24.13 27.72 8.18
CA LEU A 343 22.89 27.12 7.70
C LEU A 343 23.16 25.81 6.95
N LEU A 344 24.06 25.84 5.96
CA LEU A 344 24.40 24.66 5.18
C LEU A 344 24.98 23.54 6.07
N SER A 345 25.95 23.88 6.93
CA SER A 345 26.58 22.91 7.84
C SER A 345 25.56 22.29 8.79
N SER A 346 24.58 23.06 9.28
CA SER A 346 23.54 22.54 10.18
C SER A 346 22.63 21.50 9.53
N LEU A 347 22.22 21.73 8.26
CA LEU A 347 21.37 20.80 7.52
C LEU A 347 22.14 19.55 7.10
N ILE A 348 23.40 19.69 6.67
CA ILE A 348 24.28 18.56 6.37
C ILE A 348 24.45 17.70 7.63
N ALA A 349 24.78 18.32 8.76
CA ALA A 349 24.95 17.60 10.02
C ALA A 349 23.65 16.88 10.45
N ALA A 350 22.49 17.51 10.30
CA ALA A 350 21.20 16.88 10.59
C ALA A 350 20.91 15.70 9.66
N LYS A 351 21.19 15.84 8.35
CA LYS A 351 21.04 14.78 7.34
C LYS A 351 21.94 13.58 7.66
N GLU A 352 23.21 13.80 7.99
CA GLU A 352 24.14 12.73 8.35
C GLU A 352 23.80 12.08 9.70
N ALA A 353 23.38 12.86 10.69
CA ALA A 353 22.90 12.31 11.96
C ALA A 353 21.68 11.39 11.75
N TRP A 354 20.73 11.80 10.91
CA TRP A 354 19.57 10.97 10.58
C TRP A 354 19.98 9.68 9.86
N LYS A 355 20.89 9.74 8.87
CA LYS A 355 21.42 8.53 8.22
C LYS A 355 22.05 7.57 9.24
N ASN A 356 22.85 8.08 10.16
CA ASN A 356 23.57 7.26 11.14
C ASN A 356 22.68 6.69 12.26
N THR A 357 21.49 7.25 12.49
CA THR A 357 20.59 6.84 13.58
C THR A 357 19.30 6.19 13.13
N VAL A 358 18.86 6.43 11.89
CA VAL A 358 17.62 5.91 11.31
C VAL A 358 17.91 4.88 10.25
N LEU A 359 18.73 5.21 9.23
CA LEU A 359 19.06 4.23 8.19
C LEU A 359 19.93 3.08 8.69
N ALA A 360 20.68 3.30 9.77
CA ALA A 360 21.48 2.27 10.41
C ALA A 360 20.64 1.16 11.06
N GLU A 361 19.36 1.40 11.38
CA GLU A 361 18.45 0.40 11.94
C GLU A 361 17.86 -0.54 10.87
N LEU A 362 17.96 -0.17 9.59
CA LEU A 362 17.48 -1.02 8.51
C LEU A 362 18.38 -2.26 8.36
N ASP A 363 17.85 -3.45 8.66
CA ASP A 363 18.56 -4.71 8.44
C ASP A 363 18.68 -5.04 6.94
N LYS A 364 19.84 -4.70 6.38
CA LYS A 364 20.17 -4.98 4.97
C LYS A 364 20.34 -6.47 4.66
N ASN A 365 20.47 -7.32 5.68
CA ASN A 365 20.63 -8.76 5.54
C ASN A 365 19.34 -9.54 5.81
N ARG A 366 18.22 -8.83 6.07
CA ARG A 366 16.92 -9.45 6.35
C ARG A 366 16.54 -10.38 5.21
N LYS A 367 16.23 -11.63 5.55
CA LYS A 367 15.71 -12.61 4.60
C LYS A 367 14.19 -12.53 4.55
N GLU A 368 13.66 -12.41 3.34
CA GLU A 368 12.23 -12.32 3.12
C GLU A 368 11.54 -13.69 3.10
N ILE A 369 11.40 -14.30 4.28
CA ILE A 369 10.85 -15.65 4.47
C ILE A 369 9.34 -15.59 4.75
N PHE A 370 8.57 -16.44 4.08
CA PHE A 370 7.12 -16.55 4.31
C PHE A 370 6.81 -17.29 5.60
N GLN A 371 5.95 -16.72 6.43
CA GLN A 371 5.44 -17.40 7.61
C GLN A 371 4.17 -18.17 7.23
N VAL A 372 4.18 -19.49 7.42
CA VAL A 372 3.04 -20.38 7.11
C VAL A 372 2.53 -20.98 8.40
N GLY A 373 1.20 -21.00 8.58
CA GLY A 373 0.59 -21.56 9.80
C GLY A 373 0.73 -20.67 11.02
N PHE A 374 0.67 -19.34 10.86
CA PHE A 374 0.63 -18.41 11.98
C PHE A 374 -0.63 -18.62 12.83
N GLU A 375 -0.49 -18.74 14.15
CA GLU A 375 -1.57 -19.19 15.05
C GLU A 375 -2.88 -18.39 14.93
N LYS A 376 -2.77 -17.06 14.77
CA LYS A 376 -3.93 -16.15 14.64
C LYS A 376 -4.47 -16.03 13.21
N SER A 377 -3.94 -16.80 12.26
CA SER A 377 -4.40 -16.80 10.86
C SER A 377 -4.68 -18.23 10.40
N ARG A 378 -5.92 -18.49 10.00
CA ARG A 378 -6.30 -19.80 9.43
C ARG A 378 -5.73 -20.00 8.02
N TYR A 379 -5.60 -18.92 7.27
CA TYR A 379 -5.16 -18.94 5.88
C TYR A 379 -3.76 -18.32 5.72
N THR A 380 -2.99 -18.85 4.77
CA THR A 380 -1.72 -18.27 4.30
C THR A 380 -1.77 -18.17 2.78
N HIS A 381 -1.53 -16.96 2.27
CA HIS A 381 -1.48 -16.70 0.83
C HIS A 381 -0.03 -16.69 0.36
N LEU A 382 0.26 -17.46 -0.69
CA LEU A 382 1.53 -17.54 -1.39
C LEU A 382 1.31 -17.04 -2.83
N PRO A 383 1.39 -15.72 -3.06
CA PRO A 383 1.05 -15.13 -4.35
C PRO A 383 2.19 -15.26 -5.37
N ALA A 384 1.85 -15.18 -6.66
CA ALA A 384 2.83 -15.16 -7.75
C ALA A 384 3.83 -14.00 -7.63
N ARG A 385 3.42 -12.84 -7.10
CA ARG A 385 4.32 -11.67 -6.96
C ARG A 385 5.58 -11.97 -6.14
N ASP A 386 5.47 -12.88 -5.17
CA ASP A 386 6.54 -13.20 -4.22
C ASP A 386 7.10 -14.62 -4.43
N GLY A 387 6.57 -15.37 -5.40
CA GLY A 387 7.11 -16.65 -5.81
C GLY A 387 8.36 -16.48 -6.67
N LYS A 388 9.26 -17.46 -6.61
CA LYS A 388 10.45 -17.53 -7.47
C LYS A 388 10.19 -18.53 -8.61
N PRO A 389 10.12 -18.08 -9.87
CA PRO A 389 9.97 -18.96 -11.01
C PRO A 389 11.30 -19.63 -11.37
N HIS A 390 11.24 -20.87 -11.83
CA HIS A 390 12.39 -21.65 -12.32
C HIS A 390 12.10 -22.22 -13.72
N GLY A 391 13.16 -22.43 -14.49
CA GLY A 391 13.07 -22.95 -15.85
C GLY A 391 12.51 -21.93 -16.83
N ASN A 392 11.45 -22.30 -17.55
CA ASN A 392 10.87 -21.47 -18.62
C ASN A 392 9.81 -20.49 -18.13
N ILE A 393 9.37 -20.59 -16.86
CA ILE A 393 8.29 -19.77 -16.33
C ILE A 393 8.69 -18.30 -16.37
N ILE A 394 7.79 -17.49 -16.90
CA ILE A 394 7.94 -16.04 -16.91
C ILE A 394 6.80 -15.37 -16.16
N ARG A 395 7.07 -14.16 -15.70
CA ARG A 395 6.09 -13.27 -15.08
C ARG A 395 5.35 -12.49 -16.18
N SER A 396 4.05 -12.29 -16.02
CA SER A 396 3.20 -11.56 -16.97
C SER A 396 3.55 -10.07 -17.12
N SER A 397 4.27 -9.50 -16.17
CA SER A 397 4.78 -8.12 -16.19
C SER A 397 6.12 -8.06 -15.47
N LYS A 398 6.99 -7.09 -15.80
CA LYS A 398 8.22 -6.80 -15.05
C LYS A 398 7.93 -6.30 -13.63
N TRP A 399 6.75 -5.72 -13.41
CA TRP A 399 6.31 -5.26 -12.10
C TRP A 399 5.64 -6.42 -11.36
N PRO A 400 6.17 -6.86 -10.20
CA PRO A 400 5.68 -8.05 -9.51
C PRO A 400 4.26 -7.88 -8.96
N ASN A 401 3.91 -6.68 -8.50
CA ASN A 401 2.58 -6.39 -7.96
C ASN A 401 1.48 -6.68 -9.00
N SER A 402 0.50 -7.47 -8.59
CA SER A 402 -0.57 -7.96 -9.46
C SER A 402 -0.18 -8.76 -10.71
N SER A 403 1.05 -9.28 -10.79
CA SER A 403 1.44 -10.22 -11.86
C SER A 403 0.98 -11.67 -11.61
N PHE A 404 1.07 -12.50 -12.65
CA PHE A 404 0.90 -13.95 -12.59
C PHE A 404 2.06 -14.65 -13.33
N PHE A 405 2.20 -15.96 -13.13
CA PHE A 405 3.21 -16.77 -13.81
C PHE A 405 2.62 -17.56 -14.95
N THR A 406 3.34 -17.66 -16.06
CA THR A 406 2.92 -18.34 -17.29
C THR A 406 4.12 -19.01 -17.97
N ASN A 407 3.93 -19.58 -19.17
CA ASN A 407 4.98 -20.13 -20.03
C ASN A 407 5.70 -21.36 -19.44
N TRP A 408 4.94 -22.24 -18.80
CA TRP A 408 5.40 -23.57 -18.41
C TRP A 408 5.54 -24.46 -19.66
N LYS A 409 6.71 -25.07 -19.85
CA LYS A 409 7.07 -25.90 -21.01
C LYS A 409 7.63 -27.28 -20.65
N SER A 410 8.03 -27.49 -19.39
CA SER A 410 8.72 -28.69 -18.94
C SER A 410 8.23 -29.14 -17.56
N LEU A 411 8.34 -30.44 -17.28
CA LEU A 411 8.12 -31.02 -15.94
C LEU A 411 9.14 -30.53 -14.89
N THR A 412 10.24 -29.91 -15.32
CA THR A 412 11.24 -29.29 -14.45
C THR A 412 10.93 -27.83 -14.12
N ASP A 413 9.96 -27.22 -14.81
CA ASP A 413 9.54 -25.85 -14.50
C ASP A 413 8.79 -25.85 -13.18
N SER A 414 9.07 -24.86 -12.31
CA SER A 414 8.49 -24.80 -10.98
C SER A 414 8.42 -23.38 -10.42
N ILE A 415 7.54 -23.17 -9.44
CA ILE A 415 7.50 -21.97 -8.62
C ILE A 415 7.81 -22.38 -7.18
N THR A 416 8.70 -21.64 -6.52
CA THR A 416 9.03 -21.89 -5.11
C THR A 416 8.81 -20.68 -4.22
N TRP A 417 8.42 -20.94 -2.98
CA TRP A 417 8.41 -19.97 -1.87
C TRP A 417 9.27 -20.49 -0.74
N ASP A 418 10.16 -19.63 -0.24
CA ASP A 418 10.96 -19.91 0.94
C ASP A 418 10.12 -19.61 2.20
N CYS A 419 9.88 -20.62 3.03
CA CYS A 419 8.87 -20.59 4.07
C CYS A 419 9.39 -21.09 5.41
N ASP A 420 9.01 -20.41 6.49
CA ASP A 420 9.01 -20.95 7.84
C ASP A 420 7.62 -21.50 8.14
N ILE A 421 7.51 -22.82 8.24
CA ILE A 421 6.31 -23.51 8.69
C ILE A 421 6.30 -23.42 10.22
N LEU A 422 5.45 -22.53 10.76
CA LEU A 422 5.37 -22.25 12.20
C LEU A 422 4.68 -23.38 12.96
N ILE A 423 3.68 -24.00 12.35
CA ILE A 423 2.86 -25.06 12.93
C ILE A 423 2.83 -26.24 11.97
N GLU A 424 3.34 -27.38 12.43
CA GLU A 424 3.20 -28.65 11.71
C GLU A 424 1.73 -29.07 11.69
N GLY A 425 1.27 -29.65 10.58
CA GLY A 425 -0.09 -30.18 10.49
C GLY A 425 -0.55 -30.40 9.06
N LYS A 426 -1.85 -30.62 8.92
CA LYS A 426 -2.51 -30.71 7.61
C LYS A 426 -3.01 -29.36 7.13
N TYR A 427 -2.74 -29.10 5.86
CA TYR A 427 -3.16 -27.88 5.17
C TYR A 427 -3.95 -28.24 3.93
N SER A 428 -5.16 -27.69 3.80
CA SER A 428 -5.87 -27.69 2.52
C SER A 428 -5.15 -26.73 1.58
N ALA A 429 -4.91 -27.14 0.34
CA ALA A 429 -4.25 -26.30 -0.65
C ALA A 429 -5.19 -25.98 -1.80
N VAL A 430 -5.30 -24.70 -2.15
CA VAL A 430 -6.08 -24.22 -3.29
C VAL A 430 -5.21 -23.37 -4.19
N VAL A 431 -5.17 -23.70 -5.48
CA VAL A 431 -4.46 -22.92 -6.50
C VAL A 431 -5.46 -22.12 -7.35
N TYR A 432 -5.20 -20.83 -7.53
CA TYR A 432 -5.93 -19.96 -8.45
C TYR A 432 -5.22 -19.94 -9.80
N TYR A 433 -5.89 -20.48 -10.82
CA TYR A 433 -5.31 -20.72 -12.14
C TYR A 433 -6.23 -20.33 -13.29
N THR A 434 -5.63 -20.18 -14.47
CA THR A 434 -6.30 -20.28 -15.77
C THR A 434 -5.58 -21.32 -16.63
N CYS A 435 -6.29 -21.99 -17.53
CA CYS A 435 -5.68 -22.84 -18.56
C CYS A 435 -6.64 -23.09 -19.72
N ASP A 436 -6.06 -23.40 -20.88
CA ASP A 436 -6.81 -23.77 -22.07
C ASP A 436 -7.21 -25.27 -22.06
N THR A 437 -8.02 -25.68 -23.04
CA THR A 437 -8.56 -27.05 -23.12
C THR A 437 -7.50 -28.14 -23.33
N ARG A 438 -6.33 -27.81 -23.87
CA ARG A 438 -5.22 -28.77 -24.10
C ARG A 438 -4.54 -29.16 -22.80
N THR A 439 -4.58 -28.29 -21.79
CA THR A 439 -4.02 -28.56 -20.47
C THR A 439 -4.87 -29.55 -19.67
N VAL A 440 -6.16 -29.73 -20.00
CA VAL A 440 -7.05 -30.64 -19.28
C VAL A 440 -6.50 -32.07 -19.29
N GLY A 441 -6.48 -32.69 -18.13
CA GLY A 441 -5.86 -33.99 -17.90
C GLY A 441 -4.41 -33.93 -17.42
N SER A 442 -3.73 -32.78 -17.50
CA SER A 442 -2.41 -32.56 -16.88
C SER A 442 -2.51 -32.62 -15.35
N VAL A 443 -1.38 -32.85 -14.68
CA VAL A 443 -1.34 -33.03 -13.21
C VAL A 443 -0.44 -31.98 -12.58
N LEU A 444 -0.97 -31.24 -11.62
CA LEU A 444 -0.26 -30.28 -10.78
C LEU A 444 0.20 -30.96 -9.50
N SER A 445 1.42 -30.66 -9.05
CA SER A 445 2.00 -31.14 -7.80
C SER A 445 2.37 -29.96 -6.90
N LEU A 446 2.00 -30.06 -5.63
CA LEU A 446 2.46 -29.18 -4.56
C LEU A 446 3.25 -30.02 -3.55
N SER A 447 4.46 -29.59 -3.23
CA SER A 447 5.34 -30.34 -2.33
C SER A 447 6.10 -29.47 -1.33
N GLN A 448 6.34 -30.05 -0.16
CA GLN A 448 7.36 -29.64 0.80
C GLN A 448 8.28 -30.84 1.05
N GLY A 449 9.44 -30.86 0.39
CA GLY A 449 10.37 -31.99 0.50
C GLY A 449 9.72 -33.31 0.06
N LYS A 450 9.51 -34.24 1.00
CA LYS A 450 8.87 -35.54 0.72
C LYS A 450 7.33 -35.51 0.83
N ASN A 451 6.76 -34.46 1.43
CA ASN A 451 5.32 -34.31 1.52
C ASN A 451 4.81 -33.76 0.20
N GLU A 452 3.90 -34.48 -0.46
CA GLU A 452 3.40 -34.12 -1.79
C GLU A 452 1.90 -34.39 -1.89
N ILE A 453 1.21 -33.49 -2.58
CA ILE A 453 -0.13 -33.73 -3.12
C ILE A 453 -0.13 -33.49 -4.62
N ARG A 454 -0.95 -34.27 -5.32
CA ARG A 454 -1.12 -34.15 -6.78
C ARG A 454 -2.58 -34.06 -7.13
N THR A 455 -2.90 -33.16 -8.05
CA THR A 455 -4.27 -32.96 -8.52
C THR A 455 -4.31 -32.85 -10.03
N ARG A 456 -5.26 -33.57 -10.63
CA ARG A 456 -5.51 -33.50 -12.07
C ARG A 456 -6.36 -32.28 -12.39
N ILE A 457 -5.97 -31.53 -13.41
CA ILE A 457 -6.78 -30.43 -13.95
C ILE A 457 -7.92 -31.05 -14.76
N THR A 458 -9.16 -30.88 -14.30
CA THR A 458 -10.36 -31.50 -14.92
C THR A 458 -11.17 -30.53 -15.76
N GLN A 459 -10.91 -29.23 -15.64
CA GLN A 459 -11.68 -28.19 -16.31
C GLN A 459 -10.76 -27.10 -16.84
N ALA A 460 -10.98 -26.69 -18.09
CA ALA A 460 -10.35 -25.50 -18.64
C ALA A 460 -11.03 -24.22 -18.14
N HIS A 461 -10.26 -23.16 -18.02
CA HIS A 461 -10.74 -21.82 -17.72
C HIS A 461 -9.74 -20.82 -18.29
N ASP A 462 -9.99 -20.34 -19.50
CA ASP A 462 -9.11 -19.37 -20.19
C ASP A 462 -9.93 -18.13 -20.60
N PRO A 463 -10.29 -17.28 -19.64
CA PRO A 463 -10.99 -16.04 -19.94
C PRO A 463 -10.06 -15.04 -20.61
N ALA A 464 -10.64 -14.16 -21.41
CA ALA A 464 -9.95 -12.97 -21.90
C ALA A 464 -9.53 -12.06 -20.72
N PHE A 465 -8.64 -11.11 -21.00
CA PHE A 465 -8.24 -10.13 -19.99
C PHE A 465 -9.44 -9.31 -19.50
N ALA A 466 -9.52 -9.14 -18.18
CA ALA A 466 -10.63 -8.50 -17.50
C ALA A 466 -10.64 -6.99 -17.74
N SER A 467 -11.84 -6.46 -18.02
CA SER A 467 -12.16 -5.03 -17.89
C SER A 467 -11.27 -4.08 -18.71
N VAL A 468 -10.72 -4.58 -19.82
CA VAL A 468 -9.83 -3.84 -20.73
C VAL A 468 -10.53 -2.66 -21.41
N ASN A 469 -11.86 -2.74 -21.54
CA ASN A 469 -12.70 -1.69 -22.12
C ASN A 469 -12.73 -0.42 -21.24
N PHE A 470 -12.34 -0.50 -19.97
CA PHE A 470 -12.27 0.65 -19.07
C PHE A 470 -10.88 1.28 -18.99
N ASP A 471 -9.87 0.69 -19.65
CA ASP A 471 -8.55 1.30 -19.75
C ASP A 471 -8.58 2.54 -20.63
N ARG A 472 -8.22 3.68 -20.05
CA ARG A 472 -8.14 4.97 -20.78
C ARG A 472 -6.77 5.25 -21.36
N VAL A 473 -5.76 4.52 -20.86
CA VAL A 473 -4.38 4.56 -21.33
C VAL A 473 -3.87 3.12 -21.42
N PRO A 474 -3.08 2.77 -22.44
CA PRO A 474 -2.43 1.46 -22.52
C PRO A 474 -1.63 1.14 -21.25
N ARG A 475 -1.78 -0.07 -20.73
CA ARG A 475 -1.11 -0.49 -19.50
C ARG A 475 0.37 -0.81 -19.71
N GLU A 476 1.17 -0.47 -18.71
CA GLU A 476 2.52 -1.03 -18.53
C GLU A 476 2.54 -2.15 -17.47
N GLU A 477 1.48 -2.22 -16.67
CA GLU A 477 1.26 -3.22 -15.65
C GLU A 477 0.65 -4.51 -16.23
N SER A 478 0.57 -5.55 -15.39
CA SER A 478 -0.08 -6.79 -15.81
C SER A 478 -1.55 -6.56 -16.12
N TYR A 479 -2.01 -7.08 -17.25
CA TYR A 479 -3.43 -7.39 -17.42
C TYR A 479 -3.80 -8.52 -16.44
N GLU A 480 -5.05 -8.54 -15.99
CA GLU A 480 -5.57 -9.62 -15.14
C GLU A 480 -6.56 -10.48 -15.90
N LYS A 481 -6.66 -11.73 -15.49
CA LYS A 481 -7.69 -12.69 -15.93
C LYS A 481 -8.61 -12.97 -14.74
N ASP A 482 -9.81 -13.48 -15.02
CA ASP A 482 -10.57 -14.18 -13.99
C ASP A 482 -9.82 -15.50 -13.67
N PHE A 483 -9.46 -15.71 -12.40
CA PHE A 483 -8.68 -16.89 -11.99
C PHE A 483 -9.57 -17.82 -11.18
N LYS A 484 -9.62 -19.09 -11.57
CA LYS A 484 -10.47 -20.09 -10.94
C LYS A 484 -9.73 -20.86 -9.86
N ALA A 485 -10.41 -21.18 -8.76
CA ALA A 485 -9.90 -22.06 -7.72
C ALA A 485 -9.85 -23.53 -8.17
N LEU A 486 -8.71 -24.18 -7.93
CA LEU A 486 -8.48 -25.62 -8.01
C LEU A 486 -8.17 -26.13 -6.60
N ASP A 487 -9.07 -26.92 -6.03
CA ASP A 487 -8.78 -27.66 -4.80
C ASP A 487 -7.76 -28.76 -5.09
N MET A 488 -6.58 -28.67 -4.47
CA MET A 488 -5.51 -29.64 -4.61
C MET A 488 -5.60 -30.80 -3.61
N GLY A 489 -6.48 -30.70 -2.60
CA GLY A 489 -6.56 -31.59 -1.46
C GLY A 489 -5.67 -31.16 -0.29
N VAL A 490 -5.28 -32.13 0.54
CA VAL A 490 -4.64 -31.89 1.84
C VAL A 490 -3.19 -32.35 1.84
N VAL A 491 -2.26 -31.44 2.11
CA VAL A 491 -0.82 -31.71 2.25
C VAL A 491 -0.42 -31.64 3.72
N LYS A 492 0.46 -32.54 4.17
CA LYS A 492 1.13 -32.40 5.46
C LYS A 492 2.29 -31.41 5.29
N LEU A 493 2.39 -30.42 6.18
CA LEU A 493 3.56 -29.55 6.25
C LEU A 493 4.32 -29.81 7.54
N ASP A 494 5.60 -30.14 7.43
CA ASP A 494 6.47 -30.35 8.61
C ASP A 494 7.04 -29.00 9.08
N LYS A 495 7.15 -28.83 10.39
CA LYS A 495 7.63 -27.57 11.00
C LYS A 495 9.06 -27.24 10.55
N GLY A 496 9.38 -25.94 10.50
CA GLY A 496 10.73 -25.44 10.27
C GLY A 496 10.88 -24.69 8.94
N HIS A 497 12.13 -24.46 8.55
CA HIS A 497 12.47 -23.72 7.33
C HIS A 497 12.47 -24.66 6.13
N HIS A 498 11.57 -24.45 5.17
CA HIS A 498 11.37 -25.30 4.00
C HIS A 498 11.02 -24.48 2.76
N SER A 499 11.39 -25.00 1.59
CA SER A 499 10.85 -24.51 0.32
C SER A 499 9.55 -25.23 -0.01
N ILE A 500 8.48 -24.48 -0.27
CA ILE A 500 7.25 -24.99 -0.86
C ILE A 500 7.38 -24.87 -2.37
N CYS A 501 7.17 -25.96 -3.10
CA CYS A 501 7.33 -26.04 -4.55
C CYS A 501 6.01 -26.42 -5.24
N LEU A 502 5.63 -25.67 -6.27
CA LEU A 502 4.53 -25.97 -7.18
C LEU A 502 5.09 -26.29 -8.56
N GLN A 503 4.74 -27.45 -9.12
CA GLN A 503 5.26 -27.92 -10.42
C GLN A 503 4.26 -28.79 -11.18
N ALA A 504 4.50 -28.99 -12.48
CA ALA A 504 3.77 -30.00 -13.26
C ALA A 504 4.33 -31.41 -12.97
N ALA A 505 3.47 -32.35 -12.62
CA ALA A 505 3.83 -33.77 -12.48
C ALA A 505 3.54 -34.59 -13.75
N ASP A 506 2.66 -34.08 -14.62
CA ASP A 506 2.34 -34.65 -15.93
C ASP A 506 1.82 -33.52 -16.84
N LEU A 507 2.31 -33.45 -18.07
CA LEU A 507 1.93 -32.45 -19.07
C LEU A 507 1.27 -33.17 -20.26
N LYS A 508 0.04 -32.80 -20.59
CA LYS A 508 -0.67 -33.34 -21.77
C LYS A 508 -0.36 -32.60 -23.07
N ASP A 509 0.13 -31.37 -22.95
CA ASP A 509 0.56 -30.54 -24.06
C ASP A 509 1.78 -29.71 -23.62
N THR A 510 2.30 -28.92 -24.54
CA THR A 510 3.33 -27.90 -24.38
C THR A 510 2.87 -26.69 -23.56
N THR A 511 1.58 -26.56 -23.23
CA THR A 511 1.02 -25.50 -22.38
C THR A 511 0.45 -26.06 -21.07
N PHE A 512 0.58 -25.29 -19.99
CA PHE A 512 0.05 -25.64 -18.67
C PHE A 512 -0.82 -24.50 -18.11
N ILE A 513 -0.70 -24.19 -16.82
CA ILE A 513 -1.52 -23.16 -16.17
C ILE A 513 -0.86 -21.77 -16.23
N ASP A 514 -1.68 -20.72 -16.25
CA ASP A 514 -1.27 -19.46 -15.63
C ASP A 514 -1.56 -19.55 -14.12
N PHE A 515 -0.58 -19.21 -13.29
CA PHE A 515 -0.67 -19.29 -11.84
C PHE A 515 -0.74 -17.89 -11.21
N ARG A 516 -1.75 -17.66 -10.36
CA ARG A 516 -1.93 -16.40 -9.63
C ARG A 516 -1.58 -16.50 -8.15
N LEU A 517 -2.14 -17.49 -7.46
CA LEU A 517 -2.12 -17.55 -6.00
C LEU A 517 -2.25 -19.00 -5.53
N LEU A 518 -1.46 -19.37 -4.53
CA LEU A 518 -1.67 -20.56 -3.72
C LEU A 518 -2.19 -20.13 -2.35
N VAL A 519 -3.30 -20.72 -1.90
CA VAL A 519 -3.84 -20.52 -0.56
C VAL A 519 -3.69 -21.83 0.23
N LEU A 520 -3.05 -21.73 1.39
CA LEU A 520 -2.96 -22.81 2.36
C LEU A 520 -3.90 -22.50 3.52
N GLU A 521 -4.78 -23.44 3.82
CA GLU A 521 -5.71 -23.35 4.95
C GLU A 521 -5.33 -24.41 5.98
N ARG A 522 -5.00 -23.99 7.21
CA ARG A 522 -4.76 -24.93 8.30
C ARG A 522 -6.07 -25.62 8.70
N ILE A 523 -6.09 -26.95 8.69
CA ILE A 523 -7.27 -27.77 9.01
C ILE A 523 -7.28 -28.18 10.49
N ASP A 524 -6.09 -28.41 11.05
CA ASP A 524 -5.88 -28.92 12.41
C ASP A 524 -5.69 -27.81 13.45
#